data_AF-A0A535DX24-F1
#
_entry.id   AF-A0A535DX24-F1
#
_cell.length_a   1.000
_cell.length_b   1.000
_cell.length_c   1.000
_cell.angle_alpha   90.00
_cell.angle_beta   90.00
_cell.angle_gamma   90.00
#
_symmetry.space_group_name_H-M   'P 1'
#
loop_
_entity.id
_entity.type
_entity.pdbx_description
1 polymer ?
#
loop_
_entity_poly.entity_id
_entity_poly.type
_entity_poly.pdbx_seq_one_letter_code
_entity_poly.pdbx_strand_id
1 'polypeptide(L)' 'MQWAFNVAWCESRYHPTSVNSESGASGLFQFLPSTWAFTPQHTLSPFDPIANSNAAAWLYARDGPSQWVCQG' A
#
# COMPACT_ATOMS: atom_id res chain seq x y z
N MET A 1 -6.80 -11.79 6.71
CA MET A 1 -5.32 -11.73 6.59
C MET A 1 -4.82 -12.22 5.23
N GLN A 2 -5.40 -13.25 4.61
CA GLN A 2 -4.93 -13.77 3.30
C GLN A 2 -4.87 -12.71 2.19
N TRP A 3 -5.88 -11.83 2.10
CA TRP A 3 -5.92 -10.75 1.11
C TRP A 3 -4.66 -9.86 1.17
N ALA A 4 -4.25 -9.43 2.36
CA ALA A 4 -3.12 -8.52 2.53
C ALA A 4 -1.81 -9.14 2.00
N PHE A 5 -1.60 -10.44 2.23
CA PHE A 5 -0.45 -11.15 1.69
C PHE A 5 -0.50 -11.24 0.16
N ASN A 6 -1.66 -11.56 -0.41
CA ASN A 6 -1.82 -11.66 -1.85
C ASN A 6 -1.55 -10.31 -2.55
N VAL A 7 -2.11 -9.22 -2.01
CA VAL A 7 -1.90 -7.87 -2.54
C VAL A 7 -0.45 -7.44 -2.39
N ALA A 8 0.13 -7.53 -1.19
CA ALA A 8 1.51 -7.10 -0.97
C ALA A 8 2.52 -7.90 -1.84
N TRP A 9 2.24 -9.17 -2.12
CA TRP A 9 3.04 -9.96 -3.06
C TRP A 9 2.90 -9.45 -4.50
N CYS A 10 1.68 -9.20 -4.96
CA CYS A 10 1.43 -8.72 -6.31
C CYS A 10 2.02 -7.31 -6.53
N GLU A 11 1.85 -6.43 -5.55
CA GLU A 11 2.25 -5.01 -5.62
C GLU A 11 3.77 -4.83 -5.50
N SER A 12 4.44 -5.54 -4.58
CA SER A 12 5.85 -5.27 -4.26
C SER A 12 6.73 -6.50 -4.14
N ARG A 13 6.16 -7.71 -4.27
CA ARG A 13 6.81 -8.98 -3.90
C ARG A 13 7.33 -8.96 -2.46
N TYR A 14 6.59 -8.31 -1.56
CA TYR A 14 6.97 -8.06 -0.16
C TYR A 14 8.21 -7.17 0.05
N HIS A 15 8.63 -6.40 -0.95
CA HIS A 15 9.75 -5.47 -0.80
C HIS A 15 9.23 -4.08 -0.40
N PRO A 16 9.45 -3.64 0.86
CA PRO A 16 8.89 -2.39 1.37
C PRO A 16 9.53 -1.14 0.76
N THR A 17 10.62 -1.27 0.02
CA THR A 17 11.30 -0.16 -0.66
C THR A 17 10.98 -0.10 -2.16
N SER A 18 10.02 -0.90 -2.64
CA SER A 18 9.60 -0.89 -4.04
C SER A 18 8.97 0.43 -4.42
N VAL A 19 9.34 0.94 -5.60
CA VAL A 19 8.77 2.13 -6.23
C VAL A 19 8.40 1.78 -7.66
N ASN A 20 7.16 2.05 -8.05
CA ASN A 20 6.76 2.04 -9.44
C ASN A 20 7.25 3.34 -10.12
N SER A 21 8.11 3.21 -11.14
CA SER A 21 8.71 4.37 -11.82
C SER A 21 7.75 5.19 -12.65
N GLU A 22 6.61 4.63 -13.08
CA GLU A 22 5.62 5.33 -13.90
C GLU A 22 4.62 6.11 -13.04
N SER A 23 4.10 5.48 -11.98
CA SER A 23 3.04 6.06 -11.14
C SER A 23 3.56 6.72 -9.86
N GLY A 24 4.82 6.45 -9.47
CA GLY A 24 5.37 6.85 -8.17
C GLY A 24 4.82 6.05 -6.98
N ALA A 25 4.06 4.99 -7.24
CA ALA A 25 3.51 4.14 -6.19
C ALA A 25 4.62 3.53 -5.33
N SER A 26 4.45 3.55 -4.02
CA SER A 26 5.54 3.27 -3.07
C SER A 26 5.15 2.30 -1.96
N GLY A 27 6.10 1.45 -1.58
CA GLY A 27 6.01 0.57 -0.43
C GLY A 27 5.27 -0.74 -0.67
N LEU A 28 4.97 -1.47 0.41
CA LEU A 28 4.43 -2.83 0.35
C LEU A 28 3.13 -2.94 -0.46
N PHE A 29 2.23 -1.97 -0.27
CA PHE A 29 0.92 -1.89 -0.91
C PHE A 29 0.88 -0.84 -2.04
N GLN A 30 2.05 -0.41 -2.54
CA GLN A 30 2.19 0.49 -3.69
C GLN A 30 1.20 1.68 -3.64
N PHE A 31 1.29 2.48 -2.58
CA PHE A 31 0.46 3.66 -2.45
C PHE A 31 0.91 4.74 -3.42
N LEU A 32 -0.03 5.26 -4.24
CA LEU A 32 0.19 6.49 -5.00
C LEU A 32 0.46 7.67 -4.05
N PRO A 33 1.30 8.64 -4.43
CA PRO A 33 1.59 9.80 -3.58
C PRO A 33 0.34 10.57 -3.14
N SER A 34 -0.62 10.73 -4.05
CA SER A 34 -1.90 11.40 -3.77
C SER A 34 -2.71 10.63 -2.74
N THR A 35 -2.83 9.31 -2.87
CA THR A 35 -3.54 8.47 -1.90
C THR A 35 -2.84 8.45 -0.55
N TRP A 36 -1.51 8.30 -0.53
CA TRP A 36 -0.70 8.28 0.70
C TRP A 36 -0.91 9.55 1.53
N ALA A 37 -0.96 10.71 0.87
CA ALA A 37 -1.14 12.00 1.52
C ALA A 37 -2.45 12.11 2.34
N PHE A 38 -3.46 11.29 2.03
CA PHE A 38 -4.73 11.25 2.77
C PHE A 38 -4.82 10.12 3.80
N THR A 39 -3.77 9.30 3.94
CA THR A 39 -3.73 8.24 4.96
C THR A 39 -3.38 8.82 6.33
N PRO A 40 -3.84 8.22 7.45
CA PRO A 40 -3.41 8.63 8.79
C PRO A 40 -1.89 8.52 9.02
N GLN A 41 -1.19 7.73 8.20
CA GLN A 41 0.24 7.49 8.28
C GLN A 41 1.05 8.44 7.38
N HIS A 42 0.44 9.44 6.75
CA HIS A 42 1.09 10.27 5.73
C HIS A 42 2.36 11.01 6.21
N THR A 43 2.51 11.21 7.51
CA THR A 43 3.69 11.85 8.13
C THR A 43 4.88 10.90 8.28
N LEU A 44 4.66 9.60 8.11
CA LEU A 44 5.67 8.56 8.12
C LEU A 44 6.12 8.23 6.70
N SER A 45 7.20 7.45 6.60
CA SER A 45 7.69 6.96 5.31
C SER A 45 6.71 5.94 4.71
N PRO A 46 6.32 6.06 3.43
CA PRO A 46 5.59 4.99 2.75
C PRO A 46 6.44 3.71 2.60
N PHE A 47 7.76 3.79 2.80
CA PHE A 47 8.66 2.64 2.82
C PHE A 47 8.80 1.98 4.19
N ASP A 48 8.24 2.58 5.25
CA ASP A 48 8.12 1.88 6.53
C ASP A 48 7.04 0.79 6.37
N PRO A 49 7.39 -0.50 6.48
CA PRO A 49 6.46 -1.60 6.26
C PRO A 49 5.28 -1.58 7.23
N ILE A 50 5.48 -1.10 8.47
CA ILE A 50 4.43 -1.01 9.49
C ILE A 50 3.47 0.12 9.13
N ALA A 51 4.00 1.30 8.81
CA ALA A 51 3.17 2.44 8.40
C ALA A 51 2.37 2.13 7.13
N ASN A 52 3.02 1.54 6.12
CA ASN A 52 2.39 1.17 4.86
C ASN A 52 1.28 0.11 5.05
N SER A 53 1.54 -0.91 5.87
CA SER A 53 0.53 -1.95 6.18
C SER A 53 -0.65 -1.38 6.97
N ASN A 54 -0.40 -0.49 7.92
CA ASN A 54 -1.47 0.18 8.68
C ASN A 54 -2.31 1.09 7.80
N ALA A 55 -1.70 1.82 6.86
CA ALA A 55 -2.41 2.60 5.86
C ALA A 55 -3.28 1.73 4.95
N ALA A 56 -2.77 0.57 4.51
CA ALA A 56 -3.52 -0.38 3.70
C ALA A 56 -4.72 -0.96 4.47
N ALA A 57 -4.53 -1.34 5.74
CA ALA A 57 -5.61 -1.83 6.59
C ALA A 57 -6.69 -0.76 6.82
N TRP A 58 -6.28 0.49 7.06
CA TRP A 58 -7.20 1.61 7.20
C TRP A 58 -7.99 1.88 5.92
N LEU A 59 -7.31 1.93 4.76
CA LEU A 59 -7.95 2.21 3.49
C LEU A 59 -8.90 1.06 3.09
N TYR A 60 -8.50 -0.19 3.32
CA TYR A 60 -9.35 -1.35 3.13
C TYR A 60 -10.63 -1.28 3.96
N ALA A 61 -10.53 -0.90 5.24
CA ALA A 61 -11.70 -0.80 6.11
C ALA A 61 -12.63 0.34 5.70
N ARG A 62 -12.10 1.42 5.11
CA ARG A 62 -12.86 2.59 4.68
C ARG A 62 -13.53 2.39 3.33
N ASP A 63 -12.77 1.94 2.33
CA ASP A 63 -13.16 1.98 0.91
C ASP A 63 -13.19 0.58 0.25
N GLY A 64 -12.79 -0.46 0.98
CA GLY A 64 -12.80 -1.84 0.51
C GLY A 64 -11.58 -2.25 -0.34
N PRO A 65 -11.57 -3.51 -0.83
CA PRO A 65 -10.46 -4.07 -1.59
C PRO A 65 -10.26 -3.49 -2.99
N SER A 66 -11.26 -2.79 -3.56
CA SER A 66 -11.24 -2.29 -4.94
C SER A 66 -10.19 -1.20 -5.20
N GLN A 67 -9.54 -0.70 -4.15
CA GLN A 67 -8.44 0.26 -4.24
C GLN A 67 -7.18 -0.36 -4.86
N TRP A 68 -7.05 -1.69 -4.84
CA TRP A 68 -5.97 -2.41 -5.48
C TRP A 68 -6.49 -3.21 -6.67
N VAL A 69 -5.83 -3.05 -7.81
CA VAL A 69 -6.07 -3.87 -9.01
C VAL A 69 -5.60 -5.31 -8.73
N CYS A 70 -4.46 -5.44 -8.05
CA CYS A 70 -4.03 -6.70 -7.46
C CYS A 70 -4.99 -7.11 -6.32
N GLN A 71 -5.73 -8.20 -6.49
CA GLN A 71 -6.61 -8.74 -5.43
C GLN A 71 -6.21 -10.13 -4.93
N GLY A 72 -5.22 -10.74 -5.59
CA GLY A 72 -4.79 -12.12 -5.37
C GLY A 72 -5.26 -13.07 -6.45
#